data_AF-A0A8S9WBN0-F1
#
_entry.id   AF-A0A8S9WBN0-F1
#
_cell.length_a   1.000
_cell.length_b   1.000
_cell.length_c   1.000
_cell.angle_alpha   90.00
_cell.angle_beta   90.00
_cell.angle_gamma   90.00
#
_symmetry.space_group_name_H-M   'P 1'
#
loop_
_entity.id
_entity.type
_entity.pdbx_description
1 polymer ?
#
loop_
_entity_poly.entity_id
_entity_poly.type
_entity_poly.pdbx_seq_one_letter_code
_entity_poly.pdbx_strand_id
1 'polypeptide(L)'
;FREKFTQYVDTNLRFILSGIAFTMGIILLLSYISSVMEFVFVNSLVTNVVTFWAYTSQYLRQGFNLFIIRFVLGLVFFSILIISMLPIILPRLNSPGDLLFEMFFSSSSLLIGVLMVILAIIDGIIQSFINLSIPMSMYQNTGIITAFKKVLGLFKADWKQIIVYWVVRFFLGIIVGIIVALAALIIFLVVFGIIFMLGLLLYLLLSWAGLGVEDTVFWVIMAPFGLVAFVLLLVFFLLVSVPVPVFMKYHMLTFLKSWYPESGIPLFELAQEK
;
A
#
# COMPACT_ATOMS: atom_id res chain seq x y z
N PHE A 1 38.97 -0.92 -9.96
CA PHE A 1 37.54 -0.75 -9.61
C PHE A 1 37.26 -1.11 -8.15
N ARG A 2 37.66 -2.30 -7.68
CA ARG A 2 37.49 -2.76 -6.28
C ARG A 2 38.08 -1.81 -5.23
N GLU A 3 39.31 -1.32 -5.41
CA GLU A 3 39.97 -0.41 -4.46
C GLU A 3 39.33 0.99 -4.39
N LYS A 4 38.92 1.56 -5.53
CA LYS A 4 38.17 2.83 -5.56
C LYS A 4 36.78 2.69 -4.91
N PHE A 5 36.15 1.53 -5.03
CA PHE A 5 34.85 1.25 -4.42
C PHE A 5 34.96 1.11 -2.90
N THR A 6 35.96 0.37 -2.39
CA THR A 6 36.19 0.23 -0.95
C THR A 6 36.55 1.57 -0.29
N GLN A 7 37.39 2.38 -0.95
CA GLN A 7 37.76 3.71 -0.45
C GLN A 7 36.56 4.69 -0.42
N TYR A 8 35.66 4.61 -1.41
CA TYR A 8 34.41 5.40 -1.43
C TYR A 8 33.42 4.96 -0.35
N VAL A 9 33.29 3.64 -0.15
CA VAL A 9 32.43 3.07 0.90
C VAL A 9 32.94 3.48 2.26
N ASP A 10 34.23 3.34 2.56
CA ASP A 10 34.78 3.69 3.89
C ASP A 10 34.66 5.18 4.21
N THR A 11 34.83 6.04 3.20
CA THR A 11 34.68 7.50 3.35
C THR A 11 33.22 7.91 3.59
N ASN A 12 32.26 7.25 2.91
CA ASN A 12 30.83 7.61 2.96
C ASN A 12 29.97 6.66 3.80
N LEU A 13 30.57 5.68 4.48
CA LEU A 13 29.89 4.62 5.21
C LEU A 13 28.90 5.19 6.22
N ARG A 14 29.30 6.26 6.91
CA ARG A 14 28.47 6.96 7.90
C ARG A 14 27.23 7.60 7.26
N PHE A 15 27.37 8.27 6.11
CA PHE A 15 26.25 8.88 5.39
C PHE A 15 25.31 7.81 4.82
N ILE A 16 25.86 6.71 4.29
CA ILE A 16 25.08 5.58 3.77
C ILE A 16 24.27 4.93 4.90
N LEU A 17 24.92 4.61 6.02
CA LEU A 17 24.23 4.04 7.19
C LEU A 17 23.17 4.98 7.75
N SER A 18 23.47 6.29 7.84
CA SER A 18 22.51 7.29 8.27
C SER A 18 21.30 7.38 7.33
N GLY A 19 21.52 7.35 6.01
CA GLY A 19 20.46 7.36 5.01
C GLY A 19 19.57 6.12 5.08
N ILE A 20 20.18 4.94 5.25
CA ILE A 20 19.45 3.67 5.44
C ILE A 20 18.63 3.73 6.74
N ALA A 21 19.23 4.13 7.86
CA ALA A 21 18.56 4.23 9.15
C ALA A 21 17.37 5.21 9.10
N PHE A 22 17.55 6.37 8.46
CA PHE A 22 16.50 7.36 8.27
C PHE A 22 15.35 6.82 7.41
N THR A 23 15.66 6.20 6.28
CA THR A 23 14.67 5.60 5.38
C THR A 23 13.90 4.49 6.07
N MET A 24 14.61 3.61 6.79
CA MET A 24 14.02 2.53 7.59
C MET A 24 13.10 3.09 8.67
N GLY A 25 13.53 4.16 9.37
CA GLY A 25 12.72 4.84 10.37
C GLY A 25 11.41 5.39 9.80
N ILE A 26 11.45 6.02 8.62
CA ILE A 26 10.26 6.51 7.92
C ILE A 26 9.33 5.36 7.55
N ILE A 27 9.85 4.28 6.97
CA ILE A 27 9.06 3.12 6.57
C ILE A 27 8.35 2.50 7.79
N LEU A 28 9.05 2.37 8.91
CA LEU A 28 8.46 1.83 10.14
C LEU A 28 7.37 2.75 10.71
N LEU A 29 7.62 4.07 10.71
CA LEU A 29 6.65 5.06 11.18
C LEU A 29 5.38 5.05 10.31
N LEU A 30 5.54 5.08 8.98
CA LEU A 30 4.42 5.02 8.05
C LEU A 30 3.66 3.68 8.15
N SER A 31 4.36 2.57 8.35
CA SER A 31 3.75 1.25 8.57
C SER A 31 2.94 1.19 9.87
N TYR A 32 3.45 1.83 10.93
CA TYR A 32 2.71 1.97 12.19
C TYR A 32 1.45 2.82 12.00
N ILE A 33 1.56 3.99 11.37
CA ILE A 33 0.41 4.85 11.07
C ILE A 33 -0.62 4.09 10.24
N SER A 34 -0.19 3.42 9.16
CA SER A 34 -1.05 2.59 8.32
C SER A 34 -1.83 1.55 9.14
N SER A 35 -1.15 0.87 10.07
CA SER A 35 -1.77 -0.12 10.94
C SER A 35 -2.81 0.48 11.89
N VAL A 36 -2.58 1.68 12.44
CA VAL A 36 -3.58 2.39 13.27
C VAL A 36 -4.75 2.89 12.42
N MET A 37 -4.46 3.44 11.24
CA MET A 37 -5.46 4.02 10.34
C MET A 37 -6.46 2.98 9.83
N GLU A 38 -6.09 1.70 9.76
CA GLU A 38 -7.05 0.65 9.41
C GLU A 38 -8.19 0.49 10.42
N PHE A 39 -7.91 0.65 11.72
CA PHE A 39 -8.94 0.62 12.76
C PHE A 39 -9.83 1.86 12.70
N VAL A 40 -9.22 3.03 12.52
CA VAL A 40 -9.93 4.30 12.35
C VAL A 40 -10.83 4.24 11.12
N PHE A 41 -10.35 3.64 10.02
CA PHE A 41 -11.12 3.48 8.80
C PHE A 41 -12.33 2.57 9.00
N VAL A 42 -12.14 1.40 9.61
CA VAL A 42 -13.26 0.49 9.94
C VAL A 42 -14.28 1.19 10.82
N ASN A 43 -13.84 1.90 11.87
CA ASN A 43 -14.78 2.60 12.76
C ASN A 43 -15.53 3.73 12.04
N SER A 44 -14.86 4.48 11.17
CA SER A 44 -15.47 5.57 10.39
C SER A 44 -16.50 5.04 9.39
N LEU A 45 -16.25 3.87 8.77
CA LEU A 45 -17.20 3.22 7.87
C LEU A 45 -18.43 2.68 8.60
N VAL A 46 -18.26 2.19 9.82
CA VAL A 46 -19.37 1.62 10.60
C VAL A 46 -20.21 2.72 11.26
N THR A 47 -19.61 3.82 11.68
CA THR A 47 -20.31 4.92 12.40
C THR A 47 -20.78 6.06 11.49
N ASN A 48 -20.31 6.13 10.23
CA ASN A 48 -20.48 7.27 9.30
C ASN A 48 -20.00 8.62 9.86
N VAL A 49 -19.26 8.63 10.97
CA VAL A 49 -18.69 9.84 11.57
C VAL A 49 -17.18 9.81 11.40
N VAL A 50 -16.63 10.86 10.81
CA VAL A 50 -15.19 10.99 10.57
C VAL A 50 -14.56 11.81 11.70
N THR A 51 -14.07 11.14 12.74
CA THR A 51 -13.26 11.78 13.80
C THR A 51 -11.86 11.22 13.84
N PHE A 52 -10.90 11.99 13.34
CA PHE A 52 -9.50 11.55 13.25
C PHE A 52 -8.85 11.39 14.62
N TRP A 53 -8.80 12.46 15.42
CA TRP A 53 -8.03 12.49 16.67
C TRP A 53 -8.58 11.57 17.77
N ALA A 54 -9.90 11.55 17.96
CA ALA A 54 -10.55 10.71 18.96
C ALA A 54 -10.30 9.21 18.68
N TYR A 55 -10.58 8.75 17.45
CA TYR A 55 -10.40 7.34 17.09
C TYR A 55 -8.93 6.93 17.04
N THR A 56 -8.03 7.81 16.59
CA THR A 56 -6.60 7.49 16.58
C THR A 56 -6.10 7.16 17.97
N SER A 57 -6.42 8.00 18.97
CA SER A 57 -6.01 7.79 20.36
C SER A 57 -6.56 6.49 20.96
N GLN A 58 -7.80 6.13 20.61
CA GLN A 58 -8.47 4.92 21.08
C GLN A 58 -7.83 3.64 20.53
N TYR A 59 -7.38 3.65 19.28
CA TYR A 59 -6.86 2.47 18.58
C TYR A 59 -5.33 2.36 18.54
N LEU A 60 -4.57 3.26 19.19
CA LEU A 60 -3.10 3.20 19.21
C LEU A 60 -2.55 1.84 19.67
N ARG A 61 -3.12 1.25 20.72
CA ARG A 61 -2.69 -0.04 21.27
C ARG A 61 -3.01 -1.21 20.32
N GLN A 62 -4.19 -1.19 19.70
CA GLN A 62 -4.61 -2.23 18.76
C GLN A 62 -3.80 -2.13 17.45
N GLY A 63 -3.61 -0.91 16.93
CA GLY A 63 -2.76 -0.62 15.78
C GLY A 63 -1.29 -0.99 16.00
N PHE A 64 -0.76 -0.82 17.22
CA PHE A 64 0.59 -1.28 17.55
C PHE A 64 0.73 -2.80 17.52
N ASN A 65 -0.25 -3.53 18.07
CA ASN A 65 -0.26 -4.99 17.98
C ASN A 65 -0.36 -5.46 16.51
N LEU A 66 -1.16 -4.78 15.68
CA LEU A 66 -1.26 -5.09 14.25
C LEU A 66 0.08 -4.84 13.54
N PHE A 67 0.71 -3.71 13.84
CA PHE A 67 2.02 -3.35 13.30
C PHE A 67 3.07 -4.40 13.64
N ILE A 68 3.15 -4.87 14.90
CA ILE A 68 4.10 -5.93 15.29
C ILE A 68 3.82 -7.21 14.50
N ILE A 69 2.57 -7.64 14.38
CA ILE A 69 2.20 -8.85 13.64
C ILE A 69 2.66 -8.73 12.17
N ARG A 70 2.37 -7.60 11.53
CA ARG A 70 2.78 -7.34 10.14
C ARG A 70 4.28 -7.22 9.97
N PHE A 71 4.96 -6.60 10.92
CA PHE A 71 6.40 -6.45 10.90
C PHE A 71 7.10 -7.81 11.02
N VAL A 72 6.65 -8.65 11.96
CA VAL A 72 7.15 -10.02 12.12
C VAL A 72 6.86 -10.86 10.87
N LEU A 73 5.66 -10.77 10.30
CA LEU A 73 5.33 -11.46 9.05
C LEU A 73 6.22 -10.99 7.90
N GLY A 74 6.39 -9.67 7.74
CA GLY A 74 7.28 -9.09 6.73
C GLY A 74 8.72 -9.58 6.88
N LEU A 75 9.23 -9.67 8.12
CA LEU A 75 10.55 -10.25 8.40
C LEU A 75 10.62 -11.73 8.00
N VAL A 76 9.59 -12.53 8.32
CA VAL A 76 9.53 -13.95 7.94
C VAL A 76 9.56 -14.11 6.41
N PHE A 77 8.73 -13.36 5.69
CA PHE A 77 8.73 -13.38 4.22
C PHE A 77 10.07 -12.94 3.65
N PHE A 78 10.68 -11.90 4.22
CA PHE A 78 11.99 -11.42 3.80
C PHE A 78 13.09 -12.45 4.05
N SER A 79 13.06 -13.14 5.20
CA SER A 79 14.00 -14.23 5.50
C SER A 79 13.83 -15.40 4.53
N ILE A 80 12.59 -15.80 4.21
CA ILE A 80 12.33 -16.86 3.22
C ILE A 80 12.89 -16.46 1.85
N LEU A 81 12.66 -15.22 1.41
CA LEU A 81 13.21 -14.71 0.16
C LEU A 81 14.74 -14.79 0.13
N ILE A 82 15.42 -14.32 1.19
CA ILE A 82 16.88 -14.40 1.28
C ILE A 82 17.36 -15.85 1.20
N ILE A 83 16.75 -16.74 1.97
CA ILE A 83 17.12 -18.17 2.00
C ILE A 83 16.94 -18.80 0.63
N SER A 84 15.84 -18.51 -0.06
CA SER A 84 15.58 -19.03 -1.40
C SER A 84 16.54 -18.49 -2.47
N MET A 85 17.15 -17.32 -2.25
CA MET A 85 18.17 -16.77 -3.15
C MET A 85 19.58 -17.32 -2.88
N LEU A 86 19.84 -17.94 -1.72
CA LEU A 86 21.17 -18.47 -1.37
C LEU A 86 21.76 -19.43 -2.42
N PRO A 87 21.02 -20.40 -3.01
CA PRO A 87 21.57 -21.31 -4.03
C PRO A 87 22.07 -20.60 -5.29
N ILE A 88 21.57 -19.38 -5.55
CA ILE A 88 21.95 -18.55 -6.70
C ILE A 88 23.14 -17.67 -6.34
N ILE A 89 23.17 -17.14 -5.11
CA ILE A 89 24.20 -16.20 -4.65
C ILE A 89 25.50 -16.93 -4.26
N LEU A 90 25.41 -18.07 -3.58
CA LEU A 90 26.57 -18.80 -3.04
C LEU A 90 27.58 -19.27 -4.11
N PRO A 91 27.17 -19.88 -5.24
CA PRO A 91 28.12 -20.28 -6.29
C PRO A 91 28.86 -19.09 -6.90
N ARG A 92 28.22 -17.93 -6.97
CA ARG A 92 28.79 -16.70 -7.53
C ARG A 92 29.87 -16.08 -6.64
N LEU A 93 29.78 -16.29 -5.32
CA LEU A 93 30.80 -15.84 -4.37
C LEU A 93 32.08 -16.70 -4.45
N ASN A 94 31.92 -17.97 -4.82
CA ASN A 94 33.01 -18.95 -4.84
C ASN A 94 33.76 -19.02 -6.19
N SER A 95 33.08 -18.78 -7.32
CA SER A 95 33.69 -18.84 -8.66
C SER A 95 33.32 -17.62 -9.52
N PRO A 96 34.08 -16.52 -9.46
CA PRO A 96 33.77 -15.28 -10.18
C PRO A 96 33.99 -15.34 -11.71
N GLY A 97 34.44 -16.47 -12.28
CA GLY A 97 35.11 -16.53 -13.60
C GLY A 97 34.28 -17.00 -14.80
N ASP A 98 33.27 -17.84 -14.63
CA ASP A 98 32.53 -18.43 -15.76
C ASP A 98 31.12 -17.82 -15.87
N LEU A 99 31.04 -16.67 -16.54
CA LEU A 99 29.79 -15.95 -16.75
C LEU A 99 29.27 -16.17 -18.17
N LEU A 100 28.53 -17.27 -18.39
CA LEU A 100 27.43 -17.26 -19.36
C LEU A 100 26.27 -16.45 -18.75
N PHE A 101 26.48 -15.13 -18.67
CA PHE A 101 25.56 -14.17 -18.07
C PHE A 101 24.16 -14.24 -18.71
N GLU A 102 24.09 -14.54 -20.01
CA GLU A 102 22.85 -14.60 -20.77
C GLU A 102 22.01 -15.86 -20.51
N MET A 103 22.65 -17.01 -20.26
CA MET A 103 21.94 -18.30 -20.10
C MET A 103 21.35 -18.46 -18.68
N PHE A 104 21.99 -17.91 -17.66
CA PHE A 104 21.52 -17.96 -16.27
C PHE A 104 20.43 -16.94 -15.95
N PHE A 105 20.47 -15.74 -16.53
CA PHE A 105 19.41 -14.74 -16.35
C PHE A 105 18.07 -15.19 -16.94
N SER A 106 18.05 -16.11 -17.89
CA SER A 106 16.80 -16.66 -18.43
C SER A 106 16.18 -17.71 -17.50
N SER A 107 16.95 -18.74 -17.11
CA SER A 107 16.42 -19.88 -16.35
C SER A 107 16.24 -19.59 -14.85
N SER A 108 17.15 -18.83 -14.22
CA SER A 108 17.04 -18.51 -12.79
C SER A 108 16.07 -17.37 -12.49
N SER A 109 15.88 -16.43 -13.43
CA SER A 109 14.89 -15.35 -13.25
C SER A 109 13.47 -15.87 -13.26
N LEU A 110 13.18 -16.89 -14.08
CA LEU A 110 11.86 -17.50 -14.12
C LEU A 110 11.54 -18.22 -12.81
N LEU A 111 12.50 -18.94 -12.23
CA LEU A 111 12.33 -19.59 -10.92
C LEU A 111 12.12 -18.56 -9.79
N ILE A 112 12.92 -17.49 -9.76
CA ILE A 112 12.75 -16.39 -8.79
C ILE A 112 11.39 -15.72 -8.97
N GLY A 113 10.98 -15.45 -10.22
CA GLY A 113 9.71 -14.83 -10.55
C GLY A 113 8.53 -15.69 -10.06
N VAL A 114 8.56 -17.00 -10.35
CA VAL A 114 7.54 -17.95 -9.86
C VAL A 114 7.50 -17.97 -8.34
N LEU A 115 8.65 -18.02 -7.67
CA LEU A 115 8.70 -17.99 -6.21
C LEU A 115 8.12 -16.68 -5.64
N MET A 116 8.45 -15.53 -6.22
CA MET A 116 7.89 -14.24 -5.80
C MET A 116 6.38 -14.20 -5.96
N VAL A 117 5.85 -14.74 -7.07
CA VAL A 117 4.40 -14.84 -7.28
C VAL A 117 3.75 -15.71 -6.21
N ILE A 118 4.33 -16.87 -5.90
CA ILE A 118 3.82 -17.76 -4.84
C ILE A 118 3.81 -17.04 -3.49
N LEU A 119 4.90 -16.38 -3.12
CA LEU A 119 4.99 -15.65 -1.86
C LEU A 119 4.00 -14.49 -1.79
N ALA A 120 3.81 -13.77 -2.90
CA ALA A 120 2.83 -12.69 -2.99
C ALA A 120 1.39 -13.21 -2.83
N ILE A 121 1.06 -14.37 -3.39
CA ILE A 121 -0.25 -15.01 -3.20
C ILE A 121 -0.45 -15.41 -1.74
N ILE A 122 0.56 -16.03 -1.11
CA ILE A 122 0.49 -16.45 0.30
C ILE A 122 0.33 -15.22 1.21
N ASP A 123 1.11 -14.16 0.99
CA ASP A 123 0.96 -12.91 1.74
C ASP A 123 -0.45 -12.31 1.55
N GLY A 124 -0.94 -12.23 0.31
CA GLY A 124 -2.29 -11.73 0.02
C GLY A 124 -3.40 -12.50 0.75
N ILE A 125 -3.27 -13.83 0.85
CA ILE A 125 -4.17 -14.69 1.62
C ILE A 125 -4.08 -14.38 3.12
N ILE A 126 -2.87 -14.35 3.69
CA ILE A 126 -2.65 -14.05 5.11
C ILE A 126 -3.21 -12.67 5.46
N GLN A 127 -2.92 -11.67 4.64
CA GLN A 127 -3.43 -10.31 4.81
C GLN A 127 -4.95 -10.27 4.71
N SER A 128 -5.58 -11.08 3.85
CA SER A 128 -7.04 -11.19 3.81
C SER A 128 -7.62 -11.69 5.14
N PHE A 129 -6.97 -12.67 5.78
CA PHE A 129 -7.41 -13.17 7.08
C PHE A 129 -7.18 -12.15 8.20
N ILE A 130 -6.04 -11.48 8.20
CA ILE A 130 -5.75 -10.37 9.13
C ILE A 130 -6.83 -9.29 8.99
N ASN A 131 -7.19 -8.95 7.76
CA ASN A 131 -8.17 -7.92 7.46
C ASN A 131 -9.56 -8.25 8.02
N LEU A 132 -10.01 -9.52 7.91
CA LEU A 132 -11.24 -10.01 8.55
C LEU A 132 -11.16 -9.99 10.09
N SER A 133 -9.95 -10.14 10.64
CA SER A 133 -9.72 -10.18 12.09
C SER A 133 -9.77 -8.80 12.75
N ILE A 134 -9.54 -7.72 11.99
CA ILE A 134 -9.55 -6.33 12.49
C ILE A 134 -10.92 -5.95 13.09
N PRO A 135 -12.03 -5.94 12.33
CA PRO A 135 -13.34 -5.62 12.89
C PRO A 135 -13.72 -6.59 14.02
N MET A 136 -13.40 -7.88 13.88
CA MET A 136 -13.67 -8.86 14.93
C MET A 136 -12.93 -8.51 16.24
N SER A 137 -11.67 -8.08 16.18
CA SER A 137 -10.89 -7.66 17.34
C SER A 137 -11.47 -6.40 18.00
N MET A 138 -11.96 -5.46 17.19
CA MET A 138 -12.55 -4.20 17.65
C MET A 138 -13.85 -4.44 18.43
N TYR A 139 -14.82 -5.15 17.84
CA TYR A 139 -16.16 -5.27 18.42
C TYR A 139 -16.25 -6.34 19.51
N GLN A 140 -15.40 -7.36 19.47
CA GLN A 140 -15.35 -8.37 20.55
C GLN A 140 -14.38 -7.98 21.67
N ASN A 141 -13.72 -6.81 21.59
CA ASN A 141 -12.68 -6.39 22.55
C ASN A 141 -11.60 -7.47 22.77
N THR A 142 -11.26 -8.21 21.72
CA THR A 142 -10.25 -9.28 21.77
C THR A 142 -8.96 -8.83 21.08
N GLY A 143 -7.82 -9.41 21.47
CA GLY A 143 -6.57 -9.18 20.76
C GLY A 143 -6.62 -9.72 19.32
N ILE A 144 -5.87 -9.10 18.41
CA ILE A 144 -5.83 -9.47 16.98
C ILE A 144 -5.46 -10.94 16.76
N ILE A 145 -4.55 -11.49 17.57
CA ILE A 145 -4.15 -12.90 17.49
C ILE A 145 -5.33 -13.82 17.84
N THR A 146 -6.12 -13.47 18.85
CA THR A 146 -7.30 -14.24 19.27
C THR A 146 -8.38 -14.15 18.19
N ALA A 147 -8.64 -12.96 17.66
CA ALA A 147 -9.56 -12.76 16.55
C ALA A 147 -9.11 -13.56 15.31
N PHE A 148 -7.82 -13.54 14.98
CA PHE A 148 -7.26 -14.31 13.87
C PHE A 148 -7.43 -15.82 14.04
N LYS A 149 -7.15 -16.35 15.23
CA LYS A 149 -7.40 -17.77 15.53
C LYS A 149 -8.88 -18.12 15.39
N LYS A 150 -9.79 -17.23 15.80
CA LYS A 150 -11.24 -17.43 15.67
C LYS A 150 -11.66 -17.44 14.20
N VAL A 151 -11.18 -16.49 13.38
CA VAL A 151 -11.41 -16.46 11.93
C VAL A 151 -10.89 -17.72 11.26
N LEU A 152 -9.69 -18.20 11.62
CA LEU A 152 -9.16 -19.46 11.10
C LEU A 152 -9.98 -20.69 11.53
N GLY A 153 -10.51 -20.67 12.76
CA GLY A 153 -11.43 -21.71 13.25
C GLY A 153 -12.71 -21.77 12.42
N LEU A 154 -13.33 -20.61 12.18
CA LEU A 154 -14.51 -20.49 11.33
C LEU A 154 -14.21 -20.91 9.87
N PHE A 155 -13.04 -20.57 9.35
CA PHE A 155 -12.62 -21.00 8.01
C PHE A 155 -12.55 -22.52 7.87
N LYS A 156 -12.06 -23.22 8.89
CA LYS A 156 -12.01 -24.69 8.88
C LYS A 156 -13.41 -25.31 8.84
N ALA A 157 -14.41 -24.64 9.42
CA ALA A 157 -15.80 -25.06 9.35
C ALA A 157 -16.41 -24.78 7.96
N ASP A 158 -16.21 -23.57 7.43
CA ASP A 158 -16.89 -23.07 6.22
C ASP A 158 -15.93 -22.55 5.13
N TRP A 159 -14.97 -23.38 4.72
CA TRP A 159 -13.94 -22.99 3.74
C TRP A 159 -14.52 -22.54 2.40
N LYS A 160 -15.65 -23.11 1.98
CA LYS A 160 -16.34 -22.77 0.73
C LYS A 160 -16.78 -21.30 0.70
N GLN A 161 -17.28 -20.78 1.82
CA GLN A 161 -17.76 -19.40 1.88
C GLN A 161 -16.60 -18.41 1.73
N ILE A 162 -15.43 -18.71 2.30
CA ILE A 162 -14.24 -17.86 2.17
C ILE A 162 -13.69 -17.87 0.73
N ILE A 163 -13.71 -19.02 0.05
CA ILE A 163 -13.31 -19.06 -1.36
C ILE A 163 -14.25 -18.22 -2.22
N VAL A 164 -15.57 -18.34 -2.00
CA VAL A 164 -16.56 -17.49 -2.70
C VAL A 164 -16.30 -16.02 -2.41
N TYR A 165 -16.02 -15.65 -1.16
CA TYR A 165 -15.63 -14.29 -0.79
C TYR A 165 -14.39 -13.81 -1.54
N TRP A 166 -13.33 -14.60 -1.65
CA TRP A 166 -12.13 -14.21 -2.39
C TRP A 166 -12.39 -14.02 -3.88
N VAL A 167 -13.19 -14.90 -4.49
CA VAL A 167 -13.58 -14.79 -5.90
C VAL A 167 -14.40 -13.53 -6.14
N VAL A 168 -15.44 -13.30 -5.33
CA VAL A 168 -16.28 -12.09 -5.44
C VAL A 168 -15.46 -10.83 -5.20
N ARG A 169 -14.62 -10.81 -4.17
CA ARG A 169 -13.72 -9.69 -3.87
C ARG A 169 -12.77 -9.40 -5.03
N PHE A 170 -12.23 -10.43 -5.68
CA PHE A 170 -11.35 -10.27 -6.84
C PHE A 170 -12.09 -9.60 -8.01
N PHE A 171 -13.24 -10.13 -8.40
CA PHE A 171 -14.04 -9.53 -9.49
C PHE A 171 -14.56 -8.14 -9.15
N LEU A 172 -15.02 -7.93 -7.92
CA LEU A 172 -15.45 -6.62 -7.44
C LEU A 172 -14.28 -5.61 -7.51
N GLY A 173 -13.07 -6.04 -7.13
CA GLY A 173 -11.87 -5.23 -7.22
C GLY A 173 -11.58 -4.78 -8.64
N ILE A 174 -11.69 -5.69 -9.59
CA ILE A 174 -11.52 -5.40 -11.02
C ILE A 174 -12.60 -4.44 -11.51
N ILE A 175 -13.88 -4.73 -11.24
CA ILE A 175 -15.00 -3.92 -11.74
C ILE A 175 -14.93 -2.49 -11.19
N VAL A 176 -14.82 -2.34 -9.87
CA VAL A 176 -14.74 -1.02 -9.22
C VAL A 176 -13.44 -0.32 -9.64
N GLY A 177 -12.33 -1.05 -9.73
CA GLY A 177 -11.05 -0.51 -10.18
C GLY A 177 -11.12 0.06 -11.59
N ILE A 178 -11.72 -0.67 -12.54
CA ILE A 178 -11.91 -0.20 -13.93
C ILE A 178 -12.80 1.04 -13.95
N ILE A 179 -13.94 1.03 -13.25
CA ILE A 179 -14.87 2.17 -13.23
C ILE A 179 -14.16 3.43 -12.69
N VAL A 180 -13.48 3.30 -11.55
CA VAL A 180 -12.74 4.41 -10.93
C VAL A 180 -11.58 4.86 -11.81
N ALA A 181 -10.83 3.93 -12.41
CA ALA A 181 -9.72 4.26 -13.29
C ALA A 181 -10.18 5.00 -14.56
N LEU A 182 -11.29 4.57 -15.18
CA LEU A 182 -11.86 5.25 -16.34
C LEU A 182 -12.38 6.65 -15.98
N ALA A 183 -13.12 6.77 -14.88
CA ALA A 183 -13.61 8.06 -14.41
C ALA A 183 -12.45 9.01 -14.07
N ALA A 184 -11.44 8.52 -13.36
CA ALA A 184 -10.23 9.26 -13.04
C ALA A 184 -9.48 9.67 -14.30
N LEU A 185 -9.33 8.78 -15.29
CA LEU A 185 -8.64 9.09 -16.54
C LEU A 185 -9.33 10.22 -17.31
N ILE A 186 -10.67 10.22 -17.38
CA ILE A 186 -11.44 11.28 -18.03
C ILE A 186 -11.24 12.61 -17.30
N ILE A 187 -11.41 12.61 -15.96
CA ILE A 187 -11.24 13.82 -15.15
C ILE A 187 -9.80 14.34 -15.24
N PHE A 188 -8.82 13.43 -15.20
CA PHE A 188 -7.40 13.75 -15.32
C PHE A 188 -7.12 14.41 -16.67
N LEU A 189 -7.55 13.83 -17.79
CA LEU A 189 -7.33 14.40 -19.11
C LEU A 189 -7.92 15.81 -19.25
N VAL A 190 -9.13 16.03 -18.71
CA VAL A 190 -9.79 17.34 -18.77
C VAL A 190 -9.06 18.35 -17.88
N VAL A 191 -8.92 18.05 -16.59
CA VAL A 191 -8.36 18.98 -15.60
C VAL A 191 -6.88 19.23 -15.85
N PHE A 192 -6.09 18.16 -16.01
CA PHE A 192 -4.67 18.28 -16.29
C PHE A 192 -4.42 18.87 -17.67
N GLY A 193 -5.24 18.54 -18.68
CA GLY A 193 -5.15 19.16 -20.00
C GLY A 193 -5.32 20.68 -19.93
N ILE A 194 -6.32 21.17 -19.18
CA ILE A 194 -6.54 22.60 -18.98
C ILE A 194 -5.37 23.25 -18.23
N ILE A 195 -4.94 22.67 -17.11
CA ILE A 195 -3.82 23.20 -16.31
C ILE A 195 -2.53 23.23 -17.14
N PHE A 196 -2.26 22.16 -17.89
CA PHE A 196 -1.09 22.07 -18.76
C PHE A 196 -1.14 23.12 -19.87
N MET A 197 -2.28 23.29 -20.53
CA MET A 197 -2.45 24.33 -21.57
C MET A 197 -2.27 25.74 -21.01
N LEU A 198 -2.82 26.04 -19.83
CA LEU A 198 -2.63 27.32 -19.16
C LEU A 198 -1.17 27.56 -18.79
N GLY A 199 -0.49 26.53 -18.26
CA GLY A 199 0.93 26.60 -17.92
C GLY A 199 1.81 26.81 -19.16
N LEU A 200 1.49 26.12 -20.26
CA LEU A 200 2.17 26.28 -21.54
C LEU A 200 1.94 27.67 -22.13
N LEU A 201 0.70 28.18 -22.10
CA LEU A 201 0.37 29.52 -22.56
C LEU A 201 1.13 30.58 -21.74
N LEU A 202 1.13 30.44 -20.42
CA LEU A 202 1.89 31.31 -19.52
C LEU A 202 3.38 31.27 -19.86
N TYR A 203 3.94 30.07 -20.07
CA TYR A 203 5.35 29.89 -20.45
C TYR A 203 5.69 30.62 -21.74
N LEU A 204 4.87 30.46 -22.77
CA LEU A 204 5.07 31.13 -24.06
C LEU A 204 4.96 32.65 -23.94
N LEU A 205 4.02 33.17 -23.16
CA LEU A 205 3.86 34.61 -22.94
C LEU A 205 5.07 35.22 -22.22
N LEU A 206 5.58 34.57 -21.18
CA LEU A 206 6.78 35.03 -20.49
C LEU A 206 8.01 34.99 -21.41
N SER A 207 8.18 33.89 -22.15
CA SER A 207 9.28 33.76 -23.11
C SER A 207 9.22 34.82 -24.21
N TRP A 208 8.02 35.12 -24.73
CA TRP A 208 7.82 36.20 -25.69
C TRP A 208 8.13 37.59 -25.12
N ALA A 209 7.85 37.81 -23.83
CA ALA A 209 8.21 39.04 -23.12
C ALA A 209 9.72 39.14 -22.82
N GLY A 210 10.54 38.19 -23.29
CA GLY A 210 11.98 38.16 -23.07
C GLY A 210 12.39 37.62 -21.69
N LEU A 211 11.45 37.11 -20.90
CA LEU A 211 11.71 36.51 -19.59
C LEU A 211 11.97 35.01 -19.77
N GLY A 212 13.25 34.63 -19.72
CA GLY A 212 13.69 33.25 -19.88
C GLY A 212 13.66 32.46 -18.56
N VAL A 213 13.93 31.16 -18.62
CA VAL A 213 14.04 30.29 -17.43
C VAL A 213 15.23 30.69 -16.53
N GLU A 214 16.20 31.41 -17.08
CA GLU A 214 17.34 31.98 -16.35
C GLU A 214 16.95 33.21 -15.51
N ASP A 215 15.85 33.89 -15.86
CA ASP A 215 15.41 35.09 -15.14
C ASP A 215 14.72 34.71 -13.83
N THR A 216 15.09 35.42 -12.76
CA THR A 216 14.41 35.24 -11.46
C THR A 216 12.93 35.60 -11.54
N VAL A 217 12.57 36.60 -12.37
CA VAL A 217 11.18 37.04 -12.56
C VAL A 217 10.31 35.94 -13.16
N PHE A 218 10.86 35.09 -14.03
CA PHE A 218 10.14 33.94 -14.57
C PHE A 218 9.67 33.00 -13.46
N TRP A 219 10.56 32.66 -12.52
CA TRP A 219 10.23 31.78 -11.41
C TRP A 219 9.29 32.42 -10.38
N VAL A 220 9.35 33.73 -10.18
CA VAL A 220 8.40 34.45 -9.32
C VAL A 220 6.95 34.27 -9.80
N ILE A 221 6.74 34.17 -11.12
CA ILE A 221 5.40 33.98 -11.70
C ILE A 221 5.06 32.49 -11.88
N MET A 222 6.01 31.68 -12.33
CA MET A 222 5.78 30.25 -12.60
C MET A 222 5.71 29.37 -11.36
N ALA A 223 6.48 29.65 -10.31
CA ALA A 223 6.50 28.81 -9.13
C ALA A 223 5.13 28.78 -8.40
N PRO A 224 4.43 29.91 -8.19
CA PRO A 224 3.08 29.90 -7.64
C PRO A 224 2.10 29.08 -8.49
N PHE A 225 2.15 29.23 -9.81
CA PHE A 225 1.31 28.45 -10.72
C PHE A 225 1.61 26.94 -10.60
N GLY A 226 2.88 26.55 -10.62
CA GLY A 226 3.31 25.18 -10.45
C GLY A 226 2.90 24.59 -9.10
N LEU A 227 2.95 25.38 -8.03
CA LEU A 227 2.51 24.97 -6.69
C LEU A 227 1.01 24.71 -6.66
N VAL A 228 0.19 25.59 -7.24
CA VAL A 228 -1.26 25.38 -7.34
C VAL A 228 -1.58 24.14 -8.18
N ALA A 229 -0.92 23.97 -9.33
CA ALA A 229 -1.07 22.78 -10.17
C ALA A 229 -0.70 21.49 -9.42
N PHE A 230 0.40 21.51 -8.67
CA PHE A 230 0.84 20.39 -7.85
C PHE A 230 -0.17 20.05 -6.74
N VAL A 231 -0.67 21.04 -6.02
CA VAL A 231 -1.70 20.83 -4.98
C VAL A 231 -2.98 20.25 -5.57
N LEU A 232 -3.43 20.75 -6.72
CA LEU A 232 -4.61 20.22 -7.41
C LEU A 232 -4.42 18.75 -7.82
N LEU A 233 -3.25 18.39 -8.36
CA LEU A 233 -2.92 17.01 -8.69
C LEU A 233 -2.88 16.11 -7.45
N LEU A 234 -2.34 16.61 -6.34
CA LEU A 234 -2.30 15.88 -5.08
C LEU A 234 -3.72 15.61 -4.56
N VAL A 235 -4.59 16.63 -4.56
CA VAL A 235 -6.00 16.49 -4.16
C VAL A 235 -6.73 15.51 -5.06
N PHE A 236 -6.52 15.59 -6.37
CA PHE A 236 -7.08 14.64 -7.34
C PHE A 236 -6.64 13.21 -7.05
N PHE A 237 -5.34 12.99 -6.84
CA PHE A 237 -4.80 11.68 -6.52
C PHE A 237 -5.40 11.12 -5.23
N LEU A 238 -5.54 11.95 -4.19
CA LEU A 238 -6.19 11.54 -2.94
C LEU A 238 -7.64 11.12 -3.18
N LEU A 239 -8.43 11.92 -3.92
CA LEU A 239 -9.84 11.62 -4.20
C LEU A 239 -10.02 10.32 -4.98
N VAL A 240 -9.20 10.08 -6.00
CA VAL A 240 -9.26 8.85 -6.80
C VAL A 240 -8.80 7.62 -6.02
N SER A 241 -7.95 7.80 -5.01
CA SER A 241 -7.42 6.67 -4.21
C SER A 241 -8.40 6.12 -3.17
N VAL A 242 -9.45 6.87 -2.82
CA VAL A 242 -10.40 6.50 -1.74
C VAL A 242 -11.44 5.44 -2.13
N PRO A 243 -12.11 5.50 -3.31
CA PRO A 243 -13.29 4.67 -3.58
C PRO A 243 -13.02 3.17 -3.51
N VAL A 244 -11.95 2.70 -4.15
CA VAL A 244 -11.64 1.26 -4.22
C VAL A 244 -11.45 0.65 -2.81
N PRO A 245 -10.58 1.20 -1.93
CA PRO A 245 -10.46 0.73 -0.55
C PRO A 245 -11.78 0.76 0.25
N VAL A 246 -12.60 1.80 0.07
CA VAL A 246 -13.91 1.95 0.73
C VAL A 246 -14.86 0.83 0.33
N PHE A 247 -15.04 0.59 -0.97
CA PHE A 247 -15.91 -0.48 -1.46
C PHE A 247 -15.43 -1.87 -1.01
N MET A 248 -14.12 -2.13 -1.06
CA MET A 248 -13.55 -3.40 -0.61
C MET A 248 -13.78 -3.63 0.89
N LYS A 249 -13.70 -2.57 1.71
CA LYS A 249 -13.94 -2.67 3.15
C LYS A 249 -15.41 -2.85 3.48
N TYR A 250 -16.32 -2.17 2.79
CA TYR A 250 -17.76 -2.42 2.92
C TYR A 250 -18.12 -3.87 2.58
N HIS A 251 -17.61 -4.40 1.47
CA HIS A 251 -17.86 -5.79 1.08
C HIS A 251 -17.38 -6.79 2.14
N MET A 252 -16.17 -6.59 2.67
CA MET A 252 -15.62 -7.42 3.75
C MET A 252 -16.45 -7.36 5.03
N LEU A 253 -16.83 -6.16 5.47
CA LEU A 253 -17.62 -5.99 6.69
C LEU A 253 -19.01 -6.65 6.54
N THR A 254 -19.62 -6.50 5.37
CA THR A 254 -20.91 -7.14 5.03
C THR A 254 -20.78 -8.66 5.03
N PHE A 255 -19.74 -9.20 4.37
CA PHE A 255 -19.45 -10.62 4.38
C PHE A 255 -19.23 -11.16 5.80
N LEU A 256 -18.45 -10.45 6.62
CA LEU A 256 -18.16 -10.88 7.98
C LEU A 256 -19.42 -10.90 8.86
N LYS A 257 -20.33 -9.94 8.68
CA LYS A 257 -21.63 -9.93 9.36
C LYS A 257 -22.50 -11.12 8.94
N SER A 258 -22.57 -11.43 7.65
CA SER A 258 -23.34 -12.60 7.16
C SER A 258 -22.73 -13.94 7.57
N TRP A 259 -21.40 -14.01 7.59
CA TRP A 259 -20.67 -15.23 7.89
C TRP A 259 -20.59 -15.53 9.39
N TYR A 260 -20.54 -14.48 10.21
CA TYR A 260 -20.52 -14.59 11.67
C TYR A 260 -21.46 -13.54 12.29
N PRO A 261 -22.78 -13.84 12.41
CA PRO A 261 -23.77 -12.90 12.93
C PRO A 261 -23.50 -12.45 14.37
N GLU A 262 -22.89 -13.30 15.19
CA GLU A 262 -22.46 -12.99 16.57
C GLU A 262 -21.24 -12.05 16.63
N SER A 263 -20.75 -11.55 15.49
CA SER A 263 -19.61 -10.63 15.43
C SER A 263 -19.84 -9.31 16.18
N GLY A 264 -21.11 -8.95 16.42
CA GLY A 264 -21.47 -7.71 17.11
C GLY A 264 -21.17 -6.44 16.32
N ILE A 265 -20.91 -6.56 15.01
CA ILE A 265 -20.59 -5.43 14.12
C ILE A 265 -21.91 -4.68 13.84
N PRO A 266 -22.06 -3.42 14.29
CA PRO A 266 -23.23 -2.61 14.01
C PRO A 266 -23.13 -2.03 12.60
N LEU A 267 -23.03 -2.90 11.59
CA LEU A 267 -23.14 -2.49 10.21
C LEU A 267 -24.58 -2.04 10.01
N PHE A 268 -24.76 -0.79 9.55
CA PHE A 268 -26.05 -0.17 9.28
C PHE A 268 -27.06 -1.25 8.93
N GLU A 269 -28.06 -1.38 9.78
CA GLU A 269 -29.26 -2.13 9.44
C GLU A 269 -29.59 -1.84 7.98
N LEU A 270 -29.94 -2.88 7.23
CA LEU A 270 -30.68 -2.78 5.99
C LEU A 270 -32.06 -2.14 6.29
N ALA A 271 -32.07 -0.98 6.92
CA ALA A 271 -33.21 -0.24 7.44
C ALA A 271 -33.97 0.50 6.33
N GLN A 272 -33.88 0.00 5.09
CA GLN A 272 -34.58 0.56 3.94
C GLN A 272 -34.95 -0.52 2.87
N GLU A 273 -34.96 -1.82 3.18
CA GLU A 273 -35.70 -2.78 2.32
C GLU A 273 -36.82 -3.44 3.12
N LYS A 274 -37.94 -2.71 3.15
CA LYS A 274 -39.30 -3.25 3.25
C LYS A 274 -40.02 -2.90 1.97
#